data_AF-G9KJD0-F1
#
_entry.id   AF-G9KJD0-F1
#
_cell.length_a   1.000
_cell.length_b   1.000
_cell.length_c   1.000
_cell.angle_alpha   90.00
_cell.angle_beta   90.00
_cell.angle_gamma   90.00
#
_symmetry.space_group_name_H-M   'P 1'
#
loop_
_entity.id
_entity.type
_entity.pdbx_description
1 polymer ?
#
loop_
_entity_poly.entity_id
_entity_poly.type
_entity_poly.pdbx_seq_one_letter_code
_entity_poly.pdbx_strand_id
1 'polypeptide(L)' 'PSEPVLTQTSEQAPSSAPRDVQARMLSSTTILVQWKEPEEPNGQIQGYRVYYTMDPTQHVNNWMKHNV' A
#
# COMPACT_ATOMS: atom_id res chain seq x y z
N PRO A 1 20.43 -3.21 -41.42
CA PRO A 1 19.59 -2.76 -40.30
C PRO A 1 19.38 -3.92 -39.31
N SER A 2 19.51 -3.67 -38.01
CA SER A 2 19.30 -4.68 -36.96
C SER A 2 17.86 -4.69 -36.47
N GLU A 3 17.39 -5.85 -36.00
CA GLU A 3 16.08 -5.98 -35.36
C GLU A 3 16.09 -5.37 -33.95
N PRO A 4 14.98 -4.76 -33.50
CA PRO A 4 14.87 -4.24 -32.14
C PRO A 4 14.83 -5.37 -31.11
N VAL A 5 15.43 -5.12 -29.93
CA VAL A 5 15.36 -6.02 -28.76
C VAL A 5 14.47 -5.41 -27.68
N LEU A 6 13.63 -6.25 -27.08
CA LEU A 6 12.81 -5.86 -25.93
C LEU A 6 13.58 -6.15 -24.64
N THR A 7 13.63 -5.17 -23.75
CA THR A 7 14.22 -5.31 -22.41
C THR A 7 13.29 -4.70 -21.38
N GLN A 8 13.43 -5.12 -20.12
CA GLN A 8 12.66 -4.61 -18.99
C GLN A 8 13.62 -4.12 -17.91
N THR A 9 13.29 -2.99 -17.27
CA THR A 9 14.06 -2.44 -16.16
C THR A 9 13.81 -3.22 -14.88
N SER A 10 14.75 -3.15 -13.93
CA SER A 10 14.55 -3.67 -12.59
C SER A 10 13.40 -2.96 -11.87
N GLU A 11 12.71 -3.69 -10.99
CA GLU A 11 11.67 -3.13 -10.11
C GLU A 11 12.26 -2.27 -8.98
N GLN A 12 11.43 -1.40 -8.41
CA GLN A 12 11.76 -0.55 -7.27
C GLN A 12 10.59 -0.50 -6.28
N ALA A 13 10.82 0.12 -5.12
CA ALA A 13 9.74 0.36 -4.18
C ALA A 13 8.68 1.30 -4.78
N PRO A 14 7.39 1.14 -4.41
CA PRO A 14 6.36 2.10 -4.77
C PRO A 14 6.76 3.50 -4.29
N SER A 15 6.73 4.49 -5.20
CA SER A 15 7.06 5.89 -4.88
C SER A 15 5.84 6.70 -4.46
N SER A 16 4.64 6.14 -4.61
CA SER A 16 3.37 6.75 -4.21
C SER A 16 2.60 5.86 -3.23
N ALA A 17 1.74 6.49 -2.43
CA ALA A 17 0.88 5.79 -1.48
C ALA A 17 -0.32 5.12 -2.17
N PRO A 18 -0.95 4.11 -1.53
CA PRO A 18 -2.25 3.60 -1.96
C PRO A 18 -3.28 4.73 -2.07
N ARG A 19 -4.08 4.70 -3.13
CA ARG A 19 -5.05 5.76 -3.43
C ARG A 19 -6.39 5.46 -2.80
N ASP A 20 -7.23 6.48 -2.64
CA ASP A 20 -8.62 6.36 -2.18
C ASP A 20 -8.78 5.51 -0.90
N VAL A 21 -7.88 5.70 0.09
CA VAL A 21 -7.96 4.99 1.37
C VAL A 21 -9.24 5.39 2.10
N GLN A 22 -10.12 4.42 2.31
CA GLN A 22 -11.39 4.60 2.99
C GLN A 22 -11.53 3.58 4.10
N ALA A 23 -12.08 4.03 5.24
CA ALA A 23 -12.42 3.17 6.36
C ALA A 23 -13.88 3.39 6.75
N ARG A 24 -14.62 2.30 7.00
CA ARG A 24 -15.98 2.36 7.54
C ARG A 24 -16.19 1.35 8.65
N MET A 25 -17.00 1.71 9.63
CA MET A 25 -17.36 0.81 10.73
C MET A 25 -18.30 -0.31 10.26
N LEU A 26 -18.01 -1.54 10.66
CA LEU A 26 -18.90 -2.70 10.49
C LEU A 26 -19.57 -3.08 11.81
N SER A 27 -18.86 -2.95 12.93
CA SER A 27 -19.36 -3.19 14.29
C SER A 27 -18.58 -2.31 15.28
N SER A 28 -18.91 -2.38 16.59
CA SER A 28 -18.16 -1.69 17.64
C SER A 28 -16.69 -2.12 17.75
N THR A 29 -16.31 -3.25 17.14
CA THR A 29 -14.96 -3.83 17.23
C THR A 29 -14.35 -4.14 15.86
N THR A 30 -15.02 -3.78 14.76
CA THR A 30 -14.56 -4.17 13.41
C THR A 30 -14.81 -3.04 12.42
N ILE A 31 -13.79 -2.76 11.61
CA ILE A 31 -13.83 -1.80 10.51
C ILE A 31 -13.48 -2.50 9.19
N LEU A 32 -14.04 -2.00 8.10
CA LEU A 32 -13.61 -2.32 6.74
C LEU A 32 -12.68 -1.21 6.26
N VAL A 33 -11.50 -1.58 5.79
CA VAL A 33 -10.55 -0.67 5.16
C VAL A 33 -10.36 -1.09 3.70
N GLN A 34 -10.45 -0.14 2.77
CA GLN A 34 -10.30 -0.37 1.34
C GLN A 34 -9.46 0.75 0.71
N TRP A 35 -8.74 0.42 -0.35
CA TRP A 35 -7.87 1.34 -1.08
C TRP A 35 -7.73 0.87 -2.53
N LYS A 36 -7.16 1.72 -3.36
CA LYS A 36 -6.69 1.41 -4.71
C LYS A 36 -5.17 1.32 -4.74
N GLU A 37 -4.66 0.64 -5.75
CA GLU A 37 -3.22 0.54 -6.00
C GLU A 37 -2.57 1.93 -6.13
N PRO A 38 -1.29 2.06 -5.71
CA PRO A 38 -0.52 3.29 -5.89
C PRO A 38 -0.42 3.66 -7.37
N GLU A 39 -0.27 4.95 -7.66
CA GLU A 39 -0.13 5.45 -9.03
C GLU A 39 1.21 5.02 -9.67
N GLU A 40 2.24 4.93 -8.83
CA GLU A 40 3.61 4.58 -9.18
C GLU A 40 4.05 3.36 -8.34
N PRO A 41 3.65 2.13 -8.73
CA PRO A 41 4.00 0.91 -8.02
C PRO A 41 5.47 0.49 -8.26
N ASN A 42 6.07 0.92 -9.37
CA ASN A 42 7.45 0.63 -9.79
C ASN A 42 7.83 -0.86 -9.81
N GLY A 43 6.84 -1.75 -9.89
CA GLY A 43 7.01 -3.19 -9.87
C GLY A 43 5.71 -3.88 -9.47
N GLN A 44 5.73 -5.20 -9.34
CA GLN A 44 4.58 -5.96 -8.87
C GLN A 44 4.35 -5.76 -7.36
N ILE A 45 3.14 -5.33 -6.99
CA ILE A 45 2.74 -5.22 -5.58
C ILE A 45 2.66 -6.62 -4.94
N GLN A 46 3.46 -6.84 -3.90
CA GLN A 46 3.53 -8.12 -3.18
C GLN A 46 2.51 -8.23 -2.03
N GLY A 47 1.94 -7.11 -1.58
CA GLY A 47 0.98 -7.06 -0.49
C GLY A 47 0.89 -5.67 0.13
N TYR A 48 0.02 -5.53 1.13
CA TYR A 48 -0.18 -4.28 1.85
C TYR A 48 0.01 -4.45 3.35
N ARG A 49 0.33 -3.35 4.02
CA ARG A 49 0.36 -3.30 5.48
C ARG A 49 -0.47 -2.13 5.98
N VAL A 50 -1.52 -2.44 6.72
CA VAL A 50 -2.40 -1.48 7.38
C VAL A 50 -1.84 -1.16 8.76
N TYR A 51 -1.67 0.13 9.05
CA TYR A 51 -1.28 0.64 10.36
C TYR A 51 -2.47 1.32 11.01
N TYR A 52 -2.74 1.04 12.29
CA TYR A 52 -3.85 1.66 13.03
C TYR A 52 -3.51 1.86 14.51
N THR A 53 -4.13 2.86 15.12
CA THR A 53 -3.90 3.25 16.52
C THR A 53 -5.11 3.97 17.09
N MET A 54 -5.25 3.97 18.42
CA MET A 54 -6.16 4.86 19.15
C MET A 54 -5.51 6.21 19.50
N ASP A 55 -4.18 6.31 19.39
CA ASP A 55 -3.42 7.54 19.62
C ASP A 55 -2.54 7.85 18.38
N PRO A 56 -2.99 8.77 17.51
CA PRO A 56 -2.30 9.11 16.26
C PRO A 56 -1.06 9.98 16.48
N THR A 57 -0.78 10.44 17.70
CA THR A 57 0.41 11.24 18.00
C THR A 57 1.67 10.40 18.11
N GLN A 58 1.52 9.09 18.35
CA GLN A 58 2.64 8.16 18.38
C GLN A 58 3.29 8.00 17.01
N HIS A 59 4.59 7.74 17.00
CA HIS A 59 5.32 7.40 15.79
C HIS A 59 4.74 6.14 15.13
N VAL A 60 4.60 6.13 13.79
CA VAL A 60 3.95 5.03 13.02
C VAL A 60 4.55 3.65 13.29
N ASN A 61 5.84 3.59 13.66
CA ASN A 61 6.49 2.33 14.01
C ASN A 61 5.88 1.64 15.25
N ASN A 62 5.22 2.41 16.12
CA ASN A 62 4.56 1.96 17.35
C ASN A 62 3.07 1.63 17.14
N TRP A 63 2.51 1.92 15.97
CA TRP A 63 1.12 1.60 15.67
C TRP A 63 0.94 0.08 15.52
N MET A 64 -0.30 -0.38 15.73
CA MET A 64 -0.68 -1.75 15.44
C MET A 64 -0.60 -1.98 13.93
N LYS A 65 -0.15 -3.19 13.52
CA LYS A 65 0.13 -3.52 12.11
C LYS A 65 -0.64 -4.77 11.70
N HIS A 66 -1.25 -4.72 10.52
CA HIS A 66 -1.92 -5.86 9.91
C HIS A 66 -1.44 -6.02 8.47
N ASN A 67 -0.92 -7.21 8.12
CA ASN A 67 -0.50 -7.53 6.76
C ASN A 67 -1.68 -8.17 6.01
N VAL A 68 -1.91 -7.73 4.78
CA VAL A 68 -2.96 -8.21 3.87
C VAL A 68 -2.32 -8.78 2.63
#